data_AF-A0A7J6IFP4-F1
#
_entry.id   AF-A0A7J6IFP4-F1
#
_cell.length_a   1.000
_cell.length_b   1.000
_cell.length_c   1.000
_cell.angle_alpha   90.00
_cell.angle_beta   90.00
_cell.angle_gamma   90.00
#
_symmetry.space_group_name_H-M   'P 1'
#
loop_
_entity.id
_entity.type
_entity.pdbx_description
1 polymer ?
#
loop_
_entity_poly.entity_id
_entity_poly.type
_entity_poly.pdbx_seq_one_letter_code
_entity_poly.pdbx_strand_id
1 'polypeptide(L)'
;MQGSVPLPPANVCKAIPNYLEVYWEKVHHIFPVVHRRTFEAAAEQIDVLRCAMAAVATQYMSTKEDRIRGNQLHEYAWQQCRRFLQWDVPVMQSILLCEFFARFRGRRAAIRPSKEFESIYSRVSDNSVIFATVPMSGPNTVRWHTWLDTETRRRLLAACFVLDTHSSVYLEQQRVRDYDIAADGVPNIPLIGPSNDLWEAPSAEAWAAAVAAKTDSRDDQSLLSLINPDTLSATSINLHLPFDRAVILAFETLLLPARDDATKLSHSETEIAEPETYRMANIFPDCPIANTYLALAHTPLHDLLAVSGDSWIFSQKVLQPKSFADHQKRLAKWCDSGDAAVAVVFACRALRAFTEHGNSEHDLDEDDEMDVWEMGRPRMWKDDISDYWGMYVCALVCWAYGHRTTPRENAGEGDDSAALRWIRTVASMRAKDVLKLRSKKDAIATVGLVRRWLDMDCIGGRSRLYVDAVGVLKKLEEGVNWKCF
;
A
#
# COMPACT_ATOMS: atom_id res chain seq x y z
N MET A 1 -22.65 -12.13 -31.01
CA MET A 1 -23.25 -11.49 -29.82
C MET A 1 -22.56 -12.03 -28.57
N GLN A 2 -21.57 -11.31 -28.03
CA GLN A 2 -21.05 -11.66 -26.69
C GLN A 2 -22.09 -11.17 -25.67
N GLY A 3 -22.78 -12.09 -24.98
CA GLY A 3 -23.86 -11.78 -24.04
C GLY A 3 -23.45 -10.72 -23.02
N SER A 4 -24.35 -9.85 -22.60
CA SER A 4 -24.08 -8.81 -21.58
C SER A 4 -23.61 -9.44 -20.28
N VAL A 5 -22.67 -8.80 -19.57
CA VAL A 5 -22.37 -9.24 -18.20
C VAL A 5 -23.59 -8.89 -17.35
N PRO A 6 -24.11 -9.83 -16.55
CA PRO A 6 -25.23 -9.53 -15.67
C PRO A 6 -24.85 -8.38 -14.73
N LEU A 7 -25.77 -7.42 -14.59
CA LEU A 7 -25.64 -6.35 -13.62
C LEU A 7 -25.47 -6.91 -12.20
N PRO A 8 -24.82 -6.16 -11.29
CA PRO A 8 -24.81 -6.54 -9.88
C PRO A 8 -26.25 -6.68 -9.36
N PRO A 9 -26.49 -7.53 -8.34
CA PRO A 9 -27.82 -7.70 -7.78
C PRO A 9 -28.42 -6.36 -7.32
N ALA A 10 -29.73 -6.19 -7.45
CA ALA A 10 -30.39 -4.89 -7.21
C ALA A 10 -30.15 -4.31 -5.80
N ASN A 11 -30.04 -5.17 -4.77
CA ASN A 11 -29.70 -4.75 -3.42
C ASN A 11 -28.26 -4.21 -3.30
N VAL A 12 -27.33 -4.72 -4.12
CA VAL A 12 -25.95 -4.22 -4.20
C VAL A 12 -25.92 -2.85 -4.87
N CYS A 13 -26.63 -2.69 -6.00
CA CYS A 13 -26.72 -1.40 -6.68
C CYS A 13 -27.31 -0.30 -5.78
N LYS A 14 -28.34 -0.63 -4.99
CA LYS A 14 -28.95 0.29 -4.02
C LYS A 14 -27.99 0.77 -2.93
N ALA A 15 -26.95 0.01 -2.61
CA ALA A 15 -25.97 0.36 -1.57
C ALA A 15 -24.81 1.24 -2.10
N ILE A 16 -24.64 1.35 -3.42
CA ILE A 16 -23.53 2.10 -4.05
C ILE A 16 -23.41 3.53 -3.52
N PRO A 17 -24.47 4.34 -3.39
CA PRO A 17 -24.35 5.72 -2.91
C PRO A 17 -23.64 5.82 -1.55
N ASN A 18 -23.98 4.94 -0.60
CA ASN A 18 -23.34 4.93 0.72
C ASN A 18 -21.84 4.59 0.63
N TYR A 19 -21.47 3.67 -0.26
CA TYR A 19 -20.05 3.35 -0.48
C TYR A 19 -19.29 4.48 -1.16
N LEU A 20 -19.94 5.30 -1.98
CA LEU A 20 -19.29 6.46 -2.60
C LEU A 20 -18.95 7.54 -1.57
N GLU A 21 -19.79 7.76 -0.56
CA GLU A 21 -19.43 8.67 0.55
C GLU A 21 -18.17 8.20 1.27
N VAL A 22 -18.07 6.90 1.55
CA VAL A 22 -16.87 6.29 2.15
C VAL A 22 -15.66 6.40 1.22
N TYR A 23 -15.84 6.29 -0.10
CA TYR A 23 -14.76 6.50 -1.06
C TYR A 23 -14.20 7.93 -0.97
N TRP A 24 -15.08 8.93 -0.95
CA TRP A 24 -14.67 10.33 -0.86
C TRP A 24 -13.94 10.64 0.45
N GLU A 25 -14.41 10.06 1.54
CA GLU A 25 -13.80 10.24 2.86
C GLU A 25 -12.45 9.52 2.98
N LYS A 26 -12.41 8.22 2.64
CA LYS A 26 -11.28 7.33 2.99
C LYS A 26 -10.29 7.05 1.86
N VAL A 27 -10.70 7.15 0.60
CA VAL A 27 -9.87 6.72 -0.54
C VAL A 27 -9.39 7.91 -1.37
N HIS A 28 -10.25 8.91 -1.58
CA HIS A 28 -9.95 10.02 -2.46
C HIS A 28 -8.68 10.77 -2.06
N HIS A 29 -8.43 10.96 -0.77
CA HIS A 29 -7.23 11.67 -0.30
C HIS A 29 -5.92 10.89 -0.55
N ILE A 30 -5.99 9.56 -0.64
CA ILE A 30 -4.83 8.67 -0.90
C ILE A 30 -4.64 8.46 -2.40
N PHE A 31 -5.74 8.34 -3.15
CA PHE A 31 -5.75 8.15 -4.60
C PHE A 31 -6.75 9.11 -5.26
N PRO A 32 -6.41 10.40 -5.43
CA PRO A 32 -7.33 11.43 -5.92
C PRO A 32 -7.46 11.40 -7.45
N VAL A 33 -7.69 10.20 -8.01
CA VAL A 33 -7.73 9.95 -9.45
C VAL A 33 -9.08 10.28 -10.08
N VAL A 34 -10.13 10.51 -9.29
CA VAL A 34 -11.48 10.89 -9.75
C VAL A 34 -11.79 12.32 -9.31
N HIS A 35 -12.12 13.20 -10.25
CA HIS A 35 -12.59 14.55 -9.93
C HIS A 35 -14.06 14.52 -9.52
N ARG A 36 -14.34 14.93 -8.27
CA ARG A 36 -15.65 14.79 -7.62
C ARG A 36 -16.78 15.48 -8.39
N ARG A 37 -16.60 16.74 -8.79
CA ARG A 37 -17.69 17.50 -9.44
C ARG A 37 -18.07 16.95 -10.81
N THR A 38 -17.09 16.59 -11.64
CA THR A 38 -17.39 15.98 -12.94
C THR A 38 -18.01 14.59 -12.78
N PHE A 39 -17.64 13.85 -11.73
CA PHE A 39 -18.25 12.57 -11.41
C PHE A 39 -19.72 12.72 -11.00
N GLU A 40 -20.04 13.69 -10.13
CA GLU A 40 -21.40 13.96 -9.67
C GLU A 40 -22.30 14.46 -10.80
N ALA A 41 -21.77 15.27 -11.73
CA ALA A 41 -22.51 15.77 -12.88
C ALA A 41 -22.81 14.69 -13.95
N ALA A 42 -22.04 13.59 -14.01
CA ALA A 42 -22.08 12.60 -15.08
C ALA A 42 -23.07 11.41 -14.84
N ALA A 43 -24.22 11.64 -14.23
CA ALA A 43 -25.17 10.55 -13.92
C ALA A 43 -25.58 9.74 -15.18
N GLU A 44 -25.61 8.39 -15.04
CA GLU A 44 -25.79 7.31 -16.03
C GLU A 44 -24.55 6.80 -16.83
N GLN A 45 -23.56 7.63 -17.19
CA GLN A 45 -22.50 7.18 -18.12
C GLN A 45 -21.28 6.51 -17.46
N ILE A 46 -21.17 6.54 -16.13
CA ILE A 46 -19.97 6.12 -15.36
C ILE A 46 -20.21 4.94 -14.40
N ASP A 47 -21.21 4.11 -14.65
CA ASP A 47 -21.63 3.06 -13.69
C ASP A 47 -20.54 2.03 -13.37
N VAL A 48 -19.64 1.76 -14.33
CA VAL A 48 -18.47 0.89 -14.12
C VAL A 48 -17.50 1.51 -13.11
N LEU A 49 -17.27 2.82 -13.21
CA LEU A 49 -16.43 3.57 -12.27
C LEU A 49 -17.06 3.63 -10.88
N ARG A 50 -18.38 3.85 -10.80
CA ARG A 50 -19.12 3.78 -9.53
C ARG A 50 -18.92 2.44 -8.84
N CYS A 51 -19.01 1.34 -9.58
CA CYS A 51 -18.79 0.00 -9.04
C CYS A 51 -17.34 -0.19 -8.57
N ALA A 52 -16.34 0.29 -9.34
CA ALA A 52 -14.94 0.19 -8.95
C ALA A 52 -14.62 1.00 -7.67
N MET A 53 -15.07 2.24 -7.60
CA MET A 53 -14.94 3.10 -6.41
C MET A 53 -15.62 2.47 -5.20
N ALA A 54 -16.88 2.05 -5.35
CA ALA A 54 -17.63 1.42 -4.29
C ALA A 54 -16.97 0.11 -3.81
N ALA A 55 -16.41 -0.70 -4.72
CA ALA A 55 -15.71 -1.93 -4.34
C ALA A 55 -14.51 -1.68 -3.43
N VAL A 56 -13.68 -0.67 -3.74
CA VAL A 56 -12.56 -0.25 -2.88
C VAL A 56 -13.08 0.27 -1.55
N ALA A 57 -14.10 1.13 -1.58
CA ALA A 57 -14.67 1.73 -0.37
C ALA A 57 -15.30 0.70 0.58
N THR A 58 -15.88 -0.39 0.07
CA THR A 58 -16.43 -1.41 0.98
C THR A 58 -15.37 -2.03 1.87
N GLN A 59 -14.09 -1.91 1.51
CA GLN A 59 -13.00 -2.37 2.36
C GLN A 59 -12.89 -1.56 3.65
N TYR A 60 -13.46 -0.37 3.76
CA TYR A 60 -13.49 0.38 5.02
C TYR A 60 -14.76 0.10 5.84
N MET A 61 -15.67 -0.73 5.32
CA MET A 61 -16.89 -1.13 6.02
C MET A 61 -16.63 -2.27 7.01
N SER A 62 -17.36 -2.28 8.11
CA SER A 62 -17.23 -3.26 9.20
C SER A 62 -18.09 -4.52 9.01
N THR A 63 -19.06 -4.53 8.09
CA THR A 63 -19.96 -5.70 7.95
C THR A 63 -19.45 -6.70 6.90
N LYS A 64 -19.70 -7.98 7.18
CA LYS A 64 -19.43 -9.09 6.23
C LYS A 64 -20.18 -8.90 4.92
N GLU A 65 -21.40 -8.40 4.97
CA GLU A 65 -22.23 -8.23 3.78
C GLU A 65 -21.62 -7.20 2.84
N ASP A 66 -21.14 -6.06 3.36
CA ASP A 66 -20.48 -5.03 2.56
C ASP A 66 -19.21 -5.55 1.87
N ARG A 67 -18.42 -6.39 2.55
CA ARG A 67 -17.24 -7.03 1.94
C ARG A 67 -17.62 -7.98 0.79
N ILE A 68 -18.73 -8.72 0.94
CA ILE A 68 -19.24 -9.59 -0.13
C ILE A 68 -19.72 -8.75 -1.32
N ARG A 69 -20.47 -7.68 -1.05
CA ARG A 69 -20.96 -6.73 -2.06
C ARG A 69 -19.81 -6.08 -2.84
N GLY A 70 -18.76 -5.65 -2.15
CA GLY A 70 -17.56 -5.10 -2.81
C GLY A 70 -16.91 -6.06 -3.79
N ASN A 71 -16.84 -7.35 -3.46
CA ASN A 71 -16.34 -8.35 -4.39
C ASN A 71 -17.26 -8.52 -5.62
N GLN A 72 -18.58 -8.42 -5.46
CA GLN A 72 -19.51 -8.48 -6.59
C GLN A 72 -19.38 -7.25 -7.50
N LEU A 73 -19.22 -6.08 -6.90
CA LEU A 73 -18.98 -4.81 -7.60
C LEU A 73 -17.65 -4.83 -8.37
N HIS A 74 -16.57 -5.32 -7.73
CA HIS A 74 -15.27 -5.51 -8.37
C HIS A 74 -15.35 -6.46 -9.55
N GLU A 75 -15.97 -7.64 -9.38
CA GLU A 75 -16.10 -8.63 -10.45
C GLU A 75 -16.86 -8.06 -11.66
N TYR A 76 -17.96 -7.34 -11.41
CA TYR A 76 -18.71 -6.67 -12.47
C TYR A 76 -17.87 -5.60 -13.17
N ALA A 77 -17.29 -4.66 -12.41
CA ALA A 77 -16.51 -3.56 -12.96
C ALA A 77 -15.31 -4.07 -13.78
N TRP A 78 -14.60 -5.06 -13.27
CA TRP A 78 -13.44 -5.65 -13.93
C TRP A 78 -13.79 -6.35 -15.23
N GLN A 79 -14.90 -7.10 -15.27
CA GLN A 79 -15.37 -7.73 -16.50
C GLN A 79 -15.88 -6.71 -17.52
N GLN A 80 -16.53 -5.63 -17.07
CA GLN A 80 -16.98 -4.56 -17.97
C GLN A 80 -15.82 -3.80 -18.60
N CYS A 81 -14.80 -3.43 -17.81
CA CYS A 81 -13.63 -2.70 -18.31
C CYS A 81 -12.97 -3.39 -19.51
N ARG A 82 -12.89 -4.73 -19.47
CA ARG A 82 -12.29 -5.57 -20.51
C ARG A 82 -13.06 -5.67 -21.81
N ARG A 83 -14.32 -5.19 -21.84
CA ARG A 83 -15.19 -5.24 -23.02
C ARG A 83 -15.19 -3.95 -23.80
N PHE A 84 -14.74 -2.84 -23.22
CA PHE A 84 -14.65 -1.58 -23.93
C PHE A 84 -13.53 -1.65 -24.98
N LEU A 85 -13.88 -1.31 -26.23
CA LEU A 85 -12.93 -1.26 -27.35
C LEU A 85 -11.99 -0.03 -27.26
N GLN A 86 -12.48 1.04 -26.63
CA GLN A 86 -11.75 2.27 -26.36
C GLN A 86 -11.88 2.59 -24.88
N TRP A 87 -10.80 3.08 -24.27
CA TRP A 87 -10.79 3.43 -22.86
C TRP A 87 -10.74 4.94 -22.73
N ASP A 88 -11.88 5.51 -22.38
CA ASP A 88 -11.95 6.87 -21.88
C ASP A 88 -11.42 6.94 -20.43
N VAL A 89 -11.38 8.15 -19.88
CA VAL A 89 -10.87 8.40 -18.53
C VAL A 89 -11.61 7.57 -17.46
N PRO A 90 -12.96 7.53 -17.41
CA PRO A 90 -13.69 6.69 -16.46
C PRO A 90 -13.32 5.20 -16.53
N VAL A 91 -13.13 4.65 -17.73
CA VAL A 91 -12.70 3.26 -17.87
C VAL A 91 -11.27 3.07 -17.35
N MET A 92 -10.34 3.99 -17.65
CA MET A 92 -8.97 3.89 -17.13
C MET A 92 -8.90 4.01 -15.60
N GLN A 93 -9.66 4.93 -15.01
CA GLN A 93 -9.82 5.04 -13.55
C GLN A 93 -10.39 3.75 -12.95
N SER A 94 -11.39 3.15 -13.60
CA SER A 94 -11.99 1.89 -13.17
C SER A 94 -10.99 0.73 -13.19
N ILE A 95 -10.17 0.66 -14.25
CA ILE A 95 -9.11 -0.36 -14.39
C ILE A 95 -8.09 -0.21 -13.25
N LEU A 96 -7.61 1.00 -12.99
CA LEU A 96 -6.65 1.25 -11.91
C LEU A 96 -7.20 0.83 -10.53
N LEU A 97 -8.41 1.26 -10.19
CA LEU A 97 -9.03 0.93 -8.90
C LEU A 97 -9.30 -0.57 -8.76
N CYS A 98 -9.71 -1.23 -9.84
CA CYS A 98 -9.91 -2.68 -9.83
C CYS A 98 -8.60 -3.46 -9.77
N GLU A 99 -7.51 -2.96 -10.36
CA GLU A 99 -6.17 -3.54 -10.21
C GLU A 99 -5.75 -3.46 -8.74
N PHE A 100 -5.87 -2.27 -8.13
CA PHE A 100 -5.53 -2.07 -6.72
C PHE A 100 -6.30 -3.01 -5.79
N PHE A 101 -7.63 -3.10 -6.00
CA PHE A 101 -8.47 -4.06 -5.29
C PHE A 101 -8.02 -5.50 -5.54
N ALA A 102 -7.74 -5.89 -6.78
CA ALA A 102 -7.36 -7.25 -7.12
C ALA A 102 -6.06 -7.69 -6.43
N ARG A 103 -5.05 -6.82 -6.39
CA ARG A 103 -3.73 -7.09 -5.76
C ARG A 103 -3.84 -7.36 -4.26
N PHE A 104 -4.62 -6.55 -3.54
CA PHE A 104 -4.62 -6.58 -2.07
C PHE A 104 -5.88 -7.17 -1.44
N ARG A 105 -7.03 -7.12 -2.11
CA ARG A 105 -8.34 -7.51 -1.55
C ARG A 105 -9.12 -8.49 -2.43
N GLY A 106 -8.53 -8.93 -3.54
CA GLY A 106 -9.16 -9.79 -4.53
C GLY A 106 -9.45 -11.22 -4.06
N ARG A 107 -10.44 -11.86 -4.71
CA ARG A 107 -10.78 -13.29 -4.50
C ARG A 107 -9.68 -14.27 -4.84
N ARG A 108 -8.71 -13.84 -5.65
CA ARG A 108 -7.55 -14.62 -6.05
C ARG A 108 -6.32 -13.81 -5.69
N ALA A 109 -5.22 -14.50 -5.41
CA ALA A 109 -3.92 -13.88 -5.25
C ALA A 109 -3.46 -13.34 -6.63
N ALA A 110 -3.78 -12.07 -6.91
CA ALA A 110 -3.30 -11.38 -8.09
C ALA A 110 -1.89 -10.86 -7.78
N ILE A 111 -0.87 -11.62 -8.16
CA ILE A 111 0.51 -11.29 -7.81
C ILE A 111 1.17 -10.44 -8.88
N ARG A 112 0.84 -10.68 -10.15
CA ARG A 112 1.42 -9.96 -11.30
C ARG A 112 0.48 -8.88 -11.84
N PRO A 113 1.04 -7.84 -12.48
CA PRO A 113 0.26 -6.88 -13.26
C PRO A 113 -0.70 -7.53 -14.24
N SER A 114 -1.90 -6.98 -14.31
CA SER A 114 -2.80 -7.29 -15.41
C SER A 114 -2.35 -6.57 -16.68
N LYS A 115 -2.66 -7.15 -17.84
CA LYS A 115 -2.42 -6.52 -19.14
C LYS A 115 -3.17 -5.20 -19.28
N GLU A 116 -4.34 -5.10 -18.62
CA GLU A 116 -5.10 -3.87 -18.59
C GLU A 116 -4.37 -2.77 -17.83
N PHE A 117 -3.79 -3.08 -16.66
CA PHE A 117 -2.96 -2.16 -15.90
C PHE A 117 -1.70 -1.73 -16.69
N GLU A 118 -0.98 -2.67 -17.29
CA GLU A 118 0.19 -2.38 -18.14
C GLU A 118 -0.17 -1.43 -19.30
N SER A 119 -1.31 -1.68 -19.96
CA SER A 119 -1.79 -0.87 -21.07
C SER A 119 -2.18 0.55 -20.63
N ILE A 120 -2.89 0.73 -19.49
CA ILE A 120 -3.20 2.09 -19.01
C ILE A 120 -1.92 2.83 -18.63
N TYR A 121 -0.98 2.17 -17.95
CA TYR A 121 0.26 2.80 -17.51
C TYR A 121 1.08 3.27 -18.71
N SER A 122 1.15 2.45 -19.77
CA SER A 122 1.77 2.85 -21.04
C SER A 122 1.11 4.09 -21.66
N ARG A 123 -0.22 4.14 -21.73
CA ARG A 123 -0.99 5.24 -22.35
C ARG A 123 -0.85 6.57 -21.62
N VAL A 124 -0.83 6.56 -20.29
CA VAL A 124 -0.78 7.80 -19.48
C VAL A 124 0.64 8.33 -19.30
N SER A 125 1.65 7.56 -19.69
CA SER A 125 3.06 7.97 -19.63
C SER A 125 3.54 8.73 -20.87
N ASP A 126 2.63 9.13 -21.77
CA ASP A 126 2.98 9.93 -22.94
C ASP A 126 3.44 11.34 -22.52
N ASN A 127 4.56 11.79 -23.06
CA ASN A 127 5.07 13.15 -22.81
C ASN A 127 4.05 14.23 -23.20
N SER A 128 3.23 14.00 -24.23
CA SER A 128 2.19 14.96 -24.61
C SER A 128 1.12 15.12 -23.52
N VAL A 129 0.93 14.10 -22.68
CA VAL A 129 0.00 14.12 -21.54
C VAL A 129 0.66 14.78 -20.33
N ILE A 130 1.92 14.44 -20.06
CA ILE A 130 2.67 14.94 -18.90
C ILE A 130 2.92 16.44 -19.00
N PHE A 131 3.35 16.91 -20.18
CA PHE A 131 3.76 18.30 -20.41
C PHE A 131 2.71 19.11 -21.15
N ALA A 132 1.46 18.64 -21.19
CA ALA A 132 0.36 19.36 -21.82
C ALA A 132 0.20 20.77 -21.24
N THR A 133 0.13 21.76 -22.13
CA THR A 133 -0.07 23.17 -21.75
C THR A 133 -1.49 23.43 -21.27
N VAL A 134 -1.64 24.33 -20.31
CA VAL A 134 -2.97 24.80 -19.88
C VAL A 134 -3.71 25.42 -21.07
N PRO A 135 -4.97 25.02 -21.35
CA PRO A 135 -5.74 25.61 -22.45
C PRO A 135 -6.01 27.11 -22.23
N MET A 136 -5.60 27.96 -23.19
CA MET A 136 -5.72 29.43 -23.08
C MET A 136 -6.81 30.05 -23.97
N SER A 137 -7.29 29.33 -24.97
CA SER A 137 -8.30 29.84 -25.93
C SER A 137 -9.64 29.11 -25.82
N GLY A 138 -10.74 29.83 -26.08
CA GLY A 138 -12.10 29.27 -26.12
C GLY A 138 -12.90 29.49 -24.83
N PRO A 139 -14.15 28.98 -24.76
CA PRO A 139 -15.00 29.11 -23.58
C PRO A 139 -14.37 28.47 -22.34
N ASN A 140 -14.51 29.11 -21.17
CA ASN A 140 -13.93 28.61 -19.91
C ASN A 140 -14.37 27.19 -19.58
N THR A 141 -15.63 26.83 -19.87
CA THR A 141 -16.15 25.48 -19.67
C THR A 141 -15.37 24.44 -20.46
N VAL A 142 -15.14 24.68 -21.76
CA VAL A 142 -14.39 23.76 -22.64
C VAL A 142 -12.92 23.67 -22.19
N ARG A 143 -12.31 24.81 -21.86
CA ARG A 143 -10.93 24.88 -21.35
C ARG A 143 -10.78 24.08 -20.06
N TRP A 144 -11.69 24.26 -19.11
CA TRP A 144 -11.66 23.57 -17.82
C TRP A 144 -11.80 22.05 -17.99
N HIS A 145 -12.76 21.58 -18.79
CA HIS A 145 -12.93 20.14 -19.05
C HIS A 145 -11.72 19.53 -19.77
N THR A 146 -11.13 20.24 -20.73
CA THR A 146 -9.91 19.81 -21.44
C THR A 146 -8.72 19.70 -20.46
N TRP A 147 -8.59 20.68 -19.57
CA TRP A 147 -7.57 20.66 -18.53
C TRP A 147 -7.82 19.52 -17.53
N LEU A 148 -9.07 19.29 -17.11
CA LEU A 148 -9.43 18.20 -16.20
C LEU A 148 -9.14 16.82 -16.78
N ASP A 149 -9.39 16.58 -18.07
CA ASP A 149 -9.01 15.31 -18.74
C ASP A 149 -7.49 15.09 -18.66
N THR A 150 -6.72 16.15 -18.94
CA THR A 150 -5.25 16.13 -18.89
C THR A 150 -4.72 15.90 -17.47
N GLU A 151 -5.21 16.66 -16.50
CA GLU A 151 -4.86 16.53 -15.09
C GLU A 151 -5.23 15.14 -14.56
N THR A 152 -6.39 14.60 -14.96
CA THR A 152 -6.79 13.24 -14.57
C THR A 152 -5.80 12.20 -15.08
N ARG A 153 -5.32 12.32 -16.32
CA ARG A 153 -4.30 11.40 -16.85
C ARG A 153 -2.95 11.55 -16.12
N ARG A 154 -2.55 12.77 -15.73
CA ARG A 154 -1.36 12.99 -14.89
C ARG A 154 -1.50 12.31 -13.52
N ARG A 155 -2.67 12.41 -12.89
CA ARG A 155 -2.99 11.73 -11.63
C ARG A 155 -3.02 10.20 -11.78
N LEU A 156 -3.54 9.68 -12.90
CA LEU A 156 -3.48 8.26 -13.24
C LEU A 156 -2.03 7.77 -13.42
N LEU A 157 -1.16 8.55 -14.06
CA LEU A 157 0.26 8.22 -14.19
C LEU A 157 0.93 8.10 -12.83
N ALA A 158 0.77 9.09 -11.97
CA ALA A 158 1.29 9.07 -10.61
C ALA A 158 0.75 7.86 -9.81
N ALA A 159 -0.53 7.55 -9.95
CA ALA A 159 -1.14 6.43 -9.24
C ALA A 159 -0.66 5.06 -9.77
N CYS A 160 -0.47 4.92 -11.09
CA CYS A 160 0.16 3.75 -11.68
C CYS A 160 1.58 3.56 -11.16
N PHE A 161 2.37 4.64 -11.06
CA PHE A 161 3.72 4.62 -10.52
C PHE A 161 3.76 4.15 -9.06
N VAL A 162 2.89 4.72 -8.22
CA VAL A 162 2.76 4.32 -6.80
C VAL A 162 2.34 2.85 -6.69
N LEU A 163 1.28 2.43 -7.40
CA LEU A 163 0.76 1.07 -7.30
C LEU A 163 1.75 0.02 -7.81
N ASP A 164 2.44 0.28 -8.93
CA ASP A 164 3.44 -0.62 -9.51
C ASP A 164 4.61 -0.80 -8.54
N THR A 165 5.15 0.31 -8.02
CA THR A 165 6.25 0.29 -7.07
C THR A 165 5.85 -0.39 -5.76
N HIS A 166 4.73 0.00 -5.18
CA HIS A 166 4.22 -0.56 -3.93
C HIS A 166 4.02 -2.08 -4.03
N SER A 167 3.35 -2.53 -5.11
CA SER A 167 3.13 -3.95 -5.36
C SER A 167 4.44 -4.70 -5.64
N SER A 168 5.41 -4.07 -6.30
CA SER A 168 6.72 -4.70 -6.57
C SER A 168 7.46 -5.06 -5.30
N VAL A 169 7.40 -4.20 -4.27
CA VAL A 169 8.03 -4.44 -2.96
C VAL A 169 7.23 -5.46 -2.17
N TYR A 170 5.92 -5.25 -2.02
CA TYR A 170 5.07 -6.09 -1.17
C TYR A 170 4.97 -7.52 -1.71
N LEU A 171 5.01 -7.70 -3.04
CA LEU A 171 4.82 -8.99 -3.68
C LEU A 171 6.13 -9.54 -4.31
N GLU A 172 7.27 -8.88 -4.08
CA GLU A 172 8.59 -9.21 -4.65
C GLU A 172 8.49 -9.55 -6.16
N GLN A 173 7.81 -8.68 -6.92
CA GLN A 173 7.61 -8.83 -8.36
C GLN A 173 8.36 -7.76 -9.15
N GLN A 174 8.66 -8.07 -10.41
CA GLN A 174 9.17 -7.09 -11.35
C GLN A 174 8.11 -5.99 -11.59
N ARG A 175 8.58 -4.74 -11.61
CA ARG A 175 7.78 -3.57 -11.98
C ARG A 175 7.39 -3.63 -13.45
N VAL A 176 6.25 -3.05 -13.80
CA VAL A 176 5.84 -2.84 -15.20
C VAL A 176 6.80 -1.90 -15.89
N ARG A 177 7.21 -0.82 -15.21
CA ARG A 177 8.22 0.11 -15.70
C ARG A 177 9.46 0.03 -14.85
N ASP A 178 10.57 -0.33 -15.49
CA ASP A 178 11.87 -0.23 -14.86
C ASP A 178 12.45 1.15 -15.14
N TYR A 179 12.96 1.79 -14.10
CA TYR A 179 13.58 3.12 -14.17
C TYR A 179 15.03 2.95 -13.77
N ASP A 180 15.94 2.99 -14.73
CA ASP A 180 17.37 3.04 -14.44
C ASP A 180 17.74 4.47 -14.06
N ILE A 181 17.67 4.78 -12.75
CA ILE A 181 17.94 6.14 -12.26
C ILE A 181 19.37 6.59 -12.59
N ALA A 182 20.33 5.65 -12.68
CA ALA A 182 21.71 5.98 -12.99
C ALA A 182 21.90 6.33 -14.48
N ALA A 183 21.18 5.67 -15.37
CA ALA A 183 21.24 5.92 -16.81
C ALA A 183 20.28 7.03 -17.29
N ASP A 184 19.03 6.99 -16.82
CA ASP A 184 17.90 7.79 -17.33
C ASP A 184 17.54 8.98 -16.42
N GLY A 185 18.07 9.02 -15.20
CA GLY A 185 17.76 10.03 -14.19
C GLY A 185 16.42 9.83 -13.49
N VAL A 186 15.96 10.86 -12.77
CA VAL A 186 14.70 10.82 -12.01
C VAL A 186 13.51 10.81 -12.97
N PRO A 187 12.53 9.90 -12.80
CA PRO A 187 11.39 9.82 -13.70
C PRO A 187 10.49 11.05 -13.61
N ASN A 188 9.94 11.46 -14.75
CA ASN A 188 8.99 12.59 -14.87
C ASN A 188 7.60 12.17 -14.39
N ILE A 189 7.45 11.95 -13.09
CA ILE A 189 6.16 11.65 -12.45
C ILE A 189 5.52 12.94 -11.95
N PRO A 190 4.27 13.25 -12.33
CA PRO A 190 3.57 14.45 -11.85
C PRO A 190 3.29 14.40 -10.35
N LEU A 191 3.49 15.53 -9.68
CA LEU A 191 2.95 15.82 -8.36
C LEU A 191 1.70 16.68 -8.52
N ILE A 192 0.75 16.53 -7.61
CA ILE A 192 -0.58 17.13 -7.70
C ILE A 192 -0.74 18.38 -6.84
N GLY A 193 0.14 18.59 -5.85
CA GLY A 193 0.10 19.74 -4.95
C GLY A 193 -0.05 21.09 -5.66
N PRO A 194 0.78 21.41 -6.67
CA PRO A 194 0.72 22.70 -7.36
C PRO A 194 -0.57 22.96 -8.12
N SER A 195 -1.24 21.91 -8.58
CA SER A 195 -2.47 21.98 -9.37
C SER A 195 -3.73 21.70 -8.54
N ASN A 196 -3.60 21.47 -7.23
CA ASN A 196 -4.71 20.96 -6.43
C ASN A 196 -5.85 21.97 -6.25
N ASP A 197 -5.53 23.26 -6.11
CA ASP A 197 -6.52 24.34 -6.08
C ASP A 197 -7.30 24.46 -7.40
N LEU A 198 -6.62 24.27 -8.54
CA LEU A 198 -7.25 24.24 -9.87
C LEU A 198 -8.15 23.00 -10.03
N TRP A 199 -7.73 21.87 -9.48
CA TRP A 199 -8.50 20.63 -9.47
C TRP A 199 -9.77 20.79 -8.62
N GLU A 200 -9.67 21.44 -7.47
CA GLU A 200 -10.78 21.68 -6.54
C GLU A 200 -11.63 22.92 -6.88
N ALA A 201 -11.39 23.58 -8.01
CA ALA A 201 -12.08 24.81 -8.41
C ALA A 201 -13.61 24.60 -8.60
N PRO A 202 -14.47 25.43 -7.97
CA PRO A 202 -15.92 25.19 -7.92
C PRO A 202 -16.67 25.32 -9.23
N SER A 203 -16.11 26.05 -10.19
CA SER A 203 -16.69 26.22 -11.51
C SER A 203 -15.61 26.52 -12.54
N ALA A 204 -15.99 26.51 -13.81
CA ALA A 204 -15.11 26.88 -14.91
C ALA A 204 -14.58 28.32 -14.78
N GLU A 205 -15.40 29.22 -14.25
CA GLU A 205 -15.06 30.62 -14.01
C GLU A 205 -14.05 30.76 -12.88
N ALA A 206 -14.27 30.05 -11.76
CA ALA A 206 -13.32 30.04 -10.65
C ALA A 206 -11.97 29.43 -11.06
N TRP A 207 -11.99 28.33 -11.82
CA TRP A 207 -10.79 27.74 -12.41
C TRP A 207 -10.06 28.73 -13.31
N ALA A 208 -10.77 29.40 -14.23
CA ALA A 208 -10.16 30.35 -15.15
C ALA A 208 -9.55 31.56 -14.42
N ALA A 209 -10.20 32.04 -13.36
CA ALA A 209 -9.67 33.11 -12.51
C ALA A 209 -8.39 32.67 -11.79
N ALA A 210 -8.35 31.46 -11.24
CA ALA A 210 -7.16 30.91 -10.58
C ALA A 210 -5.99 30.71 -11.57
N VAL A 211 -6.26 30.20 -12.77
CA VAL A 211 -5.25 30.09 -13.83
C VAL A 211 -4.67 31.47 -14.18
N ALA A 212 -5.53 32.48 -14.35
CA ALA A 212 -5.08 33.84 -14.65
C ALA A 212 -4.20 34.43 -13.53
N ALA A 213 -4.54 34.15 -12.26
CA ALA A 213 -3.75 34.59 -11.11
C ALA A 213 -2.37 33.92 -11.02
N LYS A 214 -2.25 32.67 -11.50
CA LYS A 214 -0.98 31.91 -11.50
C LYS A 214 -0.07 32.18 -12.69
N THR A 215 -0.55 32.86 -13.74
CA THR A 215 0.21 33.03 -15.00
C THR A 215 1.50 33.86 -14.83
N ASP A 216 1.69 34.51 -13.67
CA ASP A 216 2.93 35.21 -13.31
C ASP A 216 4.05 34.29 -12.74
N SER A 217 3.75 33.01 -12.42
CA SER A 217 4.73 32.00 -11.98
C SER A 217 4.81 30.84 -12.98
N ARG A 218 5.83 30.86 -13.84
CA ARG A 218 5.98 29.95 -15.00
C ARG A 218 6.33 28.47 -14.68
N ASP A 219 6.19 28.01 -13.44
CA ASP A 219 6.56 26.65 -13.00
C ASP A 219 5.42 25.97 -12.21
N ASP A 220 4.25 25.83 -12.85
CA ASP A 220 3.06 25.21 -12.23
C ASP A 220 2.98 23.68 -12.39
N GLN A 221 4.00 23.05 -12.99
CA GLN A 221 4.12 21.59 -13.09
C GLN A 221 5.25 21.10 -12.19
N SER A 222 4.96 20.83 -10.90
CA SER A 222 5.96 20.11 -10.08
C SER A 222 5.99 18.66 -10.53
N LEU A 223 7.04 18.31 -11.28
CA LEU A 223 7.43 16.93 -11.51
C LEU A 223 8.32 16.47 -10.37
N LEU A 224 8.30 15.17 -10.10
CA LEU A 224 9.23 14.53 -9.19
C LEU A 224 10.70 14.84 -9.53
N SER A 225 11.03 14.86 -10.82
CA SER A 225 12.38 15.19 -11.34
C SER A 225 12.85 16.61 -11.02
N LEU A 226 11.93 17.50 -10.65
CA LEU A 226 12.23 18.88 -10.25
C LEU A 226 12.36 19.05 -8.74
N ILE A 227 12.00 18.03 -7.94
CA ILE A 227 12.28 18.05 -6.50
C ILE A 227 13.80 17.89 -6.32
N ASN A 228 14.42 18.81 -5.57
CA ASN A 228 15.78 18.61 -5.09
C ASN A 228 15.80 17.55 -3.97
N PRO A 229 16.34 16.34 -4.19
CA PRO A 229 16.32 15.28 -3.19
C PRO A 229 17.04 15.66 -1.88
N ASP A 230 18.06 16.51 -1.95
CA ASP A 230 18.87 16.92 -0.79
C ASP A 230 18.11 17.86 0.16
N THR A 231 17.00 18.44 -0.30
CA THR A 231 16.15 19.33 0.51
C THR A 231 15.05 18.61 1.26
N LEU A 232 14.81 17.32 0.94
CA LEU A 232 13.76 16.53 1.58
C LEU A 232 14.16 16.12 3.00
N SER A 233 13.26 16.37 3.94
CA SER A 233 13.38 16.04 5.36
C SER A 233 12.02 15.59 5.90
N ALA A 234 12.00 15.01 7.11
CA ALA A 234 10.75 14.64 7.78
C ALA A 234 9.79 15.83 7.99
N THR A 235 10.29 17.06 8.14
CA THR A 235 9.44 18.24 8.29
C THR A 235 8.91 18.71 6.94
N SER A 236 9.76 18.78 5.92
CA SER A 236 9.33 19.26 4.60
C SER A 236 8.37 18.29 3.92
N ILE A 237 8.51 16.98 4.13
CA ILE A 237 7.62 15.99 3.52
C ILE A 237 6.18 16.12 4.01
N ASN A 238 5.97 16.57 5.24
CA ASN A 238 4.65 16.78 5.82
C ASN A 238 3.92 18.00 5.23
N LEU A 239 4.62 18.86 4.48
CA LEU A 239 4.00 19.97 3.74
C LEU A 239 3.36 19.52 2.41
N HIS A 240 3.72 18.32 1.93
CA HIS A 240 3.16 17.75 0.71
C HIS A 240 1.81 17.08 0.98
N LEU A 241 0.93 17.07 -0.04
CA LEU A 241 -0.32 16.32 0.02
C LEU A 241 -0.04 14.81 0.20
N PRO A 242 -0.94 14.06 0.86
CA PRO A 242 -0.75 12.62 1.10
C PRO A 242 -0.38 11.81 -0.16
N PHE A 243 -1.00 12.11 -1.30
CA PHE A 243 -0.69 11.45 -2.56
C PHE A 243 0.72 11.78 -3.09
N ASP A 244 1.16 13.04 -2.99
CA ASP A 244 2.52 13.43 -3.37
C ASP A 244 3.56 12.77 -2.47
N ARG A 245 3.26 12.63 -1.18
CA ARG A 245 4.11 11.87 -0.24
C ARG A 245 4.23 10.41 -0.67
N ALA A 246 3.16 9.78 -1.16
CA ALA A 246 3.20 8.42 -1.68
C ALA A 246 4.03 8.31 -2.98
N VAL A 247 3.95 9.30 -3.87
CA VAL A 247 4.80 9.38 -5.07
C VAL A 247 6.28 9.50 -4.70
N ILE A 248 6.62 10.41 -3.77
CA ILE A 248 7.99 10.59 -3.28
C ILE A 248 8.48 9.31 -2.60
N LEU A 249 7.66 8.67 -1.76
CA LEU A 249 8.01 7.40 -1.12
C LEU A 249 8.28 6.29 -2.15
N ALA A 250 7.45 6.18 -3.19
CA ALA A 250 7.69 5.24 -4.29
C ALA A 250 9.00 5.53 -5.01
N PHE A 251 9.37 6.79 -5.21
CA PHE A 251 10.67 7.16 -5.74
C PHE A 251 11.84 6.77 -4.83
N GLU A 252 11.75 7.02 -3.52
CA GLU A 252 12.77 6.62 -2.55
C GLU A 252 13.03 5.11 -2.60
N THR A 253 12.01 4.30 -2.89
CA THR A 253 12.14 2.86 -3.07
C THR A 253 13.01 2.49 -4.28
N LEU A 254 12.97 3.25 -5.36
CA LEU A 254 13.80 3.01 -6.54
C LEU A 254 15.28 3.26 -6.27
N LEU A 255 15.60 4.07 -5.25
CA LEU A 255 16.97 4.36 -4.82
C LEU A 255 17.53 3.28 -3.89
N LEU A 256 16.69 2.35 -3.41
CA LEU A 256 17.16 1.21 -2.64
C LEU A 256 17.94 0.26 -3.56
N PRO A 257 19.00 -0.41 -3.06
CA PRO A 257 19.78 -1.33 -3.87
C PRO A 257 18.92 -2.37 -4.58
N ALA A 258 19.06 -2.49 -5.90
CA ALA A 258 18.34 -3.48 -6.69
C ALA A 258 18.74 -4.90 -6.27
N ARG A 259 17.75 -5.77 -6.06
CA ARG A 259 17.99 -7.21 -5.92
C ARG A 259 18.09 -7.83 -7.31
N ASP A 260 19.30 -8.01 -7.81
CA ASP A 260 19.54 -8.65 -9.11
C ASP A 260 18.98 -10.09 -9.19
N ASP A 261 18.82 -10.77 -8.04
CA ASP A 261 18.26 -12.12 -7.94
C ASP A 261 17.58 -12.30 -6.57
N ALA A 262 16.26 -12.60 -6.56
CA ALA A 262 15.49 -12.85 -5.34
C ALA A 262 16.06 -14.01 -4.49
N THR A 263 16.91 -14.86 -5.08
CA THR A 263 17.58 -15.97 -4.38
C THR A 263 18.95 -15.61 -3.80
N LYS A 264 19.48 -14.41 -4.08
CA LYS A 264 20.79 -13.95 -3.65
C LYS A 264 20.69 -12.60 -2.93
N LEU A 265 20.42 -12.64 -1.64
CA LEU A 265 20.89 -11.57 -0.78
C LEU A 265 22.42 -11.61 -0.83
N SER A 266 23.04 -10.60 -1.44
CA SER A 266 24.47 -10.36 -1.29
C SER A 266 24.68 -9.95 0.17
N HIS A 267 24.85 -10.93 1.06
CA HIS A 267 25.18 -10.66 2.45
C HIS A 267 26.49 -9.88 2.45
N SER A 268 26.41 -8.58 2.69
CA SER A 268 27.58 -7.78 2.97
C SER A 268 28.13 -8.30 4.30
N GLU A 269 29.17 -9.12 4.23
CA GLU A 269 29.89 -9.61 5.42
C GLU A 269 30.61 -8.45 6.15
N THR A 270 30.59 -7.22 5.62
CA THR A 270 31.57 -6.20 5.99
C THR A 270 31.08 -5.09 6.90
N GLU A 271 29.77 -4.78 7.03
CA GLU A 271 29.28 -3.86 8.07
C GLU A 271 27.75 -3.85 8.18
N ILE A 272 27.22 -3.88 9.41
CA ILE A 272 25.77 -3.72 9.66
C ILE A 272 25.42 -2.24 9.48
N ALA A 273 24.67 -1.93 8.43
CA ALA A 273 24.14 -0.60 8.19
C ALA A 273 23.14 -0.21 9.28
N GLU A 274 23.35 0.94 9.92
CA GLU A 274 22.42 1.44 10.93
C GLU A 274 21.19 2.08 10.26
N PRO A 275 19.99 1.99 10.87
CA PRO A 275 18.76 2.53 10.29
C PRO A 275 18.82 4.00 9.87
N GLU A 276 19.59 4.82 10.58
CA GLU A 276 19.74 6.27 10.33
C GLU A 276 20.54 6.58 9.06
N THR A 277 21.22 5.58 8.48
CA THR A 277 21.96 5.74 7.22
C THR A 277 21.03 5.74 6.00
N TYR A 278 19.80 5.24 6.14
CA TYR A 278 18.83 5.17 5.05
C TYR A 278 18.10 6.49 4.90
N ARG A 279 18.28 7.14 3.75
CA ARG A 279 17.59 8.41 3.42
C ARG A 279 16.06 8.29 3.54
N MET A 280 15.47 7.20 3.07
CA MET A 280 14.04 6.92 3.24
C MET A 280 13.60 6.94 4.71
N ALA A 281 14.38 6.37 5.63
CA ALA A 281 14.08 6.36 7.06
C ALA A 281 14.15 7.76 7.68
N ASN A 282 15.03 8.63 7.17
CA ASN A 282 15.17 10.01 7.66
C ASN A 282 14.08 10.93 7.13
N ILE A 283 13.58 10.68 5.91
CA ILE A 283 12.47 11.45 5.32
C ILE A 283 11.13 10.96 5.87
N PHE A 284 10.96 9.65 6.08
CA PHE A 284 9.71 9.03 6.49
C PHE A 284 9.84 8.22 7.80
N PRO A 285 10.31 8.83 8.91
CA PRO A 285 10.65 8.09 10.14
C PRO A 285 9.47 7.32 10.72
N ASP A 286 8.30 7.93 10.70
CA ASP A 286 7.07 7.41 11.31
C ASP A 286 6.06 6.87 10.28
N CYS A 287 6.46 6.75 9.00
CA CYS A 287 5.61 6.15 7.99
C CYS A 287 5.67 4.62 8.11
N PRO A 288 4.54 3.93 8.35
CA PRO A 288 4.56 2.48 8.46
C PRO A 288 5.00 1.81 7.16
N ILE A 289 4.55 2.32 6.01
CA ILE A 289 4.87 1.77 4.68
C ILE A 289 6.37 1.89 4.35
N ALA A 290 6.98 3.04 4.64
CA ALA A 290 8.42 3.24 4.41
C ALA A 290 9.26 2.26 5.25
N ASN A 291 8.90 2.11 6.53
CA ASN A 291 9.55 1.15 7.40
C ASN A 291 9.30 -0.30 6.95
N THR A 292 8.12 -0.63 6.42
CA THR A 292 7.86 -1.95 5.81
C THR A 292 8.73 -2.18 4.57
N TYR A 293 8.89 -1.19 3.69
CA TYR A 293 9.77 -1.32 2.51
C TYR A 293 11.22 -1.58 2.91
N LEU A 294 11.73 -0.83 3.89
CA LEU A 294 13.09 -1.02 4.41
C LEU A 294 13.24 -2.40 5.08
N ALA A 295 12.25 -2.85 5.86
CA ALA A 295 12.26 -4.20 6.41
C ALA A 295 12.33 -5.27 5.31
N LEU A 296 11.53 -5.12 4.24
CA LEU A 296 11.51 -6.03 3.11
C LEU A 296 12.79 -5.97 2.28
N ALA A 297 13.43 -4.80 2.14
CA ALA A 297 14.72 -4.64 1.45
C ALA A 297 15.84 -5.48 2.10
N HIS A 298 15.73 -5.77 3.39
CA HIS A 298 16.65 -6.65 4.14
C HIS A 298 16.12 -8.06 4.39
N THR A 299 14.95 -8.43 3.89
CA THR A 299 14.31 -9.74 4.16
C THR A 299 14.16 -10.58 2.88
N PRO A 300 14.56 -11.87 2.86
CA PRO A 300 14.27 -12.76 1.74
C PRO A 300 12.79 -13.18 1.78
N LEU A 301 11.91 -12.37 1.17
CA LEU A 301 10.47 -12.50 1.36
C LEU A 301 9.94 -13.86 0.89
N HIS A 302 10.38 -14.36 -0.27
CA HIS A 302 10.00 -15.70 -0.73
C HIS A 302 10.41 -16.82 0.24
N ASP A 303 11.62 -16.77 0.81
CA ASP A 303 12.07 -17.76 1.80
C ASP A 303 11.24 -17.65 3.09
N LEU A 304 10.99 -16.43 3.56
CA LEU A 304 10.17 -16.16 4.72
C LEU A 304 8.76 -16.72 4.56
N LEU A 305 8.08 -16.40 3.46
CA LEU A 305 6.73 -16.88 3.15
C LEU A 305 6.69 -18.40 3.00
N ALA A 306 7.66 -18.99 2.31
CA ALA A 306 7.70 -20.44 2.11
C ALA A 306 7.75 -21.19 3.44
N VAL A 307 8.62 -20.76 4.36
CA VAL A 307 8.81 -21.44 5.65
C VAL A 307 7.66 -21.16 6.61
N SER A 308 7.21 -19.90 6.74
CA SER A 308 6.07 -19.57 7.60
C SER A 308 4.78 -20.22 7.11
N GLY A 309 4.61 -20.29 5.79
CA GLY A 309 3.43 -20.83 5.11
C GLY A 309 3.39 -22.34 4.95
N ASP A 310 4.39 -23.09 5.43
CA ASP A 310 4.53 -24.54 5.21
C ASP A 310 4.52 -24.92 3.71
N SER A 311 5.52 -24.43 2.98
CA SER A 311 5.70 -24.55 1.52
C SER A 311 4.76 -23.71 0.65
N TRP A 312 4.13 -22.65 1.19
CA TRP A 312 3.25 -21.77 0.40
C TRP A 312 3.81 -20.36 0.25
N ILE A 313 3.92 -19.88 -0.99
CA ILE A 313 4.35 -18.52 -1.33
C ILE A 313 3.19 -17.88 -2.12
N PHE A 314 2.66 -16.76 -1.64
CA PHE A 314 1.56 -16.03 -2.30
C PHE A 314 0.38 -16.92 -2.74
N SER A 315 -0.09 -17.79 -1.83
CA SER A 315 -1.14 -18.77 -2.10
C SER A 315 -0.81 -19.84 -3.17
N GLN A 316 0.47 -20.03 -3.51
CA GLN A 316 0.96 -21.08 -4.41
C GLN A 316 1.90 -22.03 -3.67
N LYS A 317 1.73 -23.34 -3.88
CA LYS A 317 2.55 -24.35 -3.19
C LYS A 317 3.87 -24.61 -3.91
N VAL A 318 4.97 -24.59 -3.17
CA VAL A 318 6.28 -25.08 -3.57
C VAL A 318 6.20 -26.61 -3.63
N LEU A 319 6.13 -27.15 -4.84
CA LEU A 319 5.87 -28.59 -5.05
C LEU A 319 7.09 -29.47 -4.80
N GLN A 320 8.30 -28.94 -4.99
CA GLN A 320 9.53 -29.73 -4.90
C GLN A 320 10.10 -29.69 -3.47
N PRO A 321 10.25 -30.85 -2.79
CA PRO A 321 10.78 -30.90 -1.42
C PRO A 321 12.19 -30.31 -1.29
N LYS A 322 13.05 -30.52 -2.30
CA LYS A 322 14.39 -29.95 -2.34
C LYS A 322 14.36 -28.42 -2.36
N SER A 323 13.46 -27.83 -3.15
CA SER A 323 13.27 -26.37 -3.20
C SER A 323 12.84 -25.83 -1.84
N PHE A 324 11.91 -26.50 -1.17
CA PHE A 324 11.49 -26.12 0.18
C PHE A 324 12.63 -26.20 1.20
N ALA A 325 13.45 -27.26 1.17
CA ALA A 325 14.64 -27.37 2.01
C ALA A 325 15.66 -26.24 1.73
N ASP A 326 15.81 -25.82 0.48
CA ASP A 326 16.67 -24.70 0.11
C ASP A 326 16.13 -23.36 0.68
N HIS A 327 14.81 -23.14 0.67
CA HIS A 327 14.18 -21.99 1.35
C HIS A 327 14.46 -21.99 2.86
N GLN A 328 14.30 -23.14 3.53
CA GLN A 328 14.60 -23.29 4.96
C GLN A 328 16.07 -22.95 5.26
N LYS A 329 17.01 -23.47 4.46
CA LYS A 329 18.44 -23.23 4.62
C LYS A 329 18.82 -21.76 4.43
N ARG A 330 18.25 -21.09 3.42
CA ARG A 330 18.51 -19.66 3.18
C ARG A 330 17.94 -18.78 4.28
N LEU A 331 16.69 -19.03 4.71
CA LEU A 331 16.10 -18.29 5.83
C LEU A 331 16.89 -18.50 7.12
N ALA A 332 17.31 -19.73 7.39
CA ALA A 332 18.18 -20.07 8.52
C ALA A 332 19.49 -19.27 8.51
N LYS A 333 20.15 -19.14 7.35
CA LYS A 333 21.36 -18.32 7.22
C LYS A 333 21.06 -16.84 7.46
N TRP A 334 19.95 -16.34 6.91
CA TRP A 334 19.54 -14.95 7.07
C TRP A 334 19.28 -14.59 8.55
N CYS A 335 18.62 -15.46 9.33
CA CYS A 335 18.31 -15.19 10.74
C CYS A 335 19.54 -14.86 11.62
N ASP A 336 20.74 -15.31 11.24
CA ASP A 336 21.99 -15.03 11.96
C ASP A 336 22.78 -13.84 11.39
N SER A 337 22.25 -13.18 10.36
CA SER A 337 22.93 -12.10 9.63
C SER A 337 22.64 -10.71 10.20
N GLY A 338 23.46 -9.73 9.82
CA GLY A 338 23.19 -8.31 10.08
C GLY A 338 21.90 -7.83 9.41
N ASP A 339 21.57 -8.35 8.22
CA ASP A 339 20.33 -8.00 7.50
C ASP A 339 19.08 -8.32 8.33
N ALA A 340 19.06 -9.45 9.04
CA ALA A 340 17.93 -9.79 9.91
C ALA A 340 17.79 -8.83 11.09
N ALA A 341 18.91 -8.32 11.62
CA ALA A 341 18.89 -7.31 12.69
C ALA A 341 18.38 -5.95 12.17
N VAL A 342 18.75 -5.54 10.97
CA VAL A 342 18.22 -4.32 10.32
C VAL A 342 16.73 -4.48 10.01
N ALA A 343 16.36 -5.62 9.41
CA ALA A 343 14.98 -5.93 9.04
C ALA A 343 14.04 -5.89 10.26
N VAL A 344 14.43 -6.47 11.39
CA VAL A 344 13.56 -6.51 12.58
C VAL A 344 13.42 -5.13 13.25
N VAL A 345 14.44 -4.27 13.19
CA VAL A 345 14.31 -2.87 13.65
C VAL A 345 13.26 -2.14 12.83
N PHE A 346 13.36 -2.21 11.50
CA PHE A 346 12.39 -1.56 10.61
C PHE A 346 11.00 -2.20 10.71
N ALA A 347 10.88 -3.52 10.85
CA ALA A 347 9.61 -4.19 11.09
C ALA A 347 8.96 -3.71 12.40
N CYS A 348 9.74 -3.53 13.46
CA CYS A 348 9.23 -2.98 14.72
C CYS A 348 8.85 -1.50 14.58
N ARG A 349 9.61 -0.68 13.84
CA ARG A 349 9.23 0.71 13.53
C ARG A 349 7.93 0.78 12.74
N ALA A 350 7.72 -0.12 11.77
CA ALA A 350 6.47 -0.21 11.02
C ALA A 350 5.29 -0.60 11.92
N LEU A 351 5.43 -1.68 12.71
CA LEU A 351 4.38 -2.13 13.63
C LEU A 351 4.07 -1.09 14.70
N ARG A 352 5.08 -0.39 15.21
CA ARG A 352 4.91 0.77 16.09
C ARG A 352 4.10 1.86 15.38
N ALA A 353 4.49 2.24 14.17
CA ALA A 353 3.82 3.29 13.40
C ALA A 353 2.35 2.95 13.10
N PHE A 354 2.04 1.71 12.70
CA PHE A 354 0.68 1.20 12.48
C PHE A 354 -0.21 1.27 13.74
N THR A 355 0.37 1.38 14.94
CA THR A 355 -0.35 1.19 16.21
C THR A 355 -0.32 2.42 17.11
N GLU A 356 0.68 3.31 16.98
CA GLU A 356 0.82 4.54 17.78
C GLU A 356 0.13 5.76 17.15
N HIS A 357 0.03 5.86 15.83
CA HIS A 357 -0.55 7.03 15.14
C HIS A 357 -2.08 7.09 15.20
N GLY A 358 -2.71 6.31 16.08
CA GLY A 358 -4.15 6.27 16.22
C GLY A 358 -4.77 7.34 17.11
N ASN A 359 -3.99 8.22 17.74
CA ASN A 359 -4.50 9.12 18.78
C ASN A 359 -4.46 10.62 18.46
N SER A 360 -4.32 11.04 17.19
CA SER A 360 -4.45 12.47 16.84
C SER A 360 -5.66 12.71 15.94
N GLU A 361 -6.78 13.08 16.56
CA GLU A 361 -7.68 14.21 16.20
C GLU A 361 -9.16 13.90 16.45
N HIS A 362 -9.74 14.69 17.38
CA HIS A 362 -11.17 14.88 17.67
C HIS A 362 -11.93 13.76 18.39
N ASP A 363 -11.80 13.73 19.72
CA ASP A 363 -12.95 13.54 20.62
C ASP A 363 -12.94 14.72 21.61
N LEU A 364 -13.41 15.86 21.12
CA LEU A 364 -13.87 16.96 21.96
C LEU A 364 -15.39 16.98 21.83
N ASP A 365 -16.06 15.94 22.29
CA ASP A 365 -17.46 16.02 22.66
C ASP A 365 -17.68 15.20 23.93
N GLU A 366 -18.46 15.80 24.81
CA GLU A 366 -18.56 15.56 26.24
C GLU A 366 -19.31 14.27 26.59
N ASP A 367 -18.96 13.72 27.75
CA ASP A 367 -19.80 12.91 28.64
C ASP A 367 -20.64 11.79 28.03
N ASP A 368 -20.03 10.60 27.90
CA ASP A 368 -20.69 9.36 28.30
C ASP A 368 -19.62 8.38 28.79
N GLU A 369 -20.00 7.53 29.74
CA GLU A 369 -19.19 6.55 30.46
C GLU A 369 -18.52 5.55 29.47
N MET A 370 -17.44 5.97 28.83
CA MET A 370 -16.74 5.21 27.80
C MET A 370 -15.95 4.09 28.49
N ASP A 371 -16.33 2.85 28.19
CA ASP A 371 -15.87 1.64 28.87
C ASP A 371 -14.33 1.56 28.82
N VAL A 372 -13.68 1.11 29.91
CA VAL A 372 -12.20 1.03 30.02
C VAL A 372 -11.59 0.13 28.93
N TRP A 373 -12.42 -0.68 28.25
CA TRP A 373 -12.08 -1.51 27.10
C TRP A 373 -11.97 -0.74 25.76
N GLU A 374 -12.52 0.47 25.64
CA GLU A 374 -12.42 1.32 24.43
C GLU A 374 -11.18 2.23 24.44
N MET A 375 -10.69 2.61 25.62
CA MET A 375 -9.45 3.39 25.83
C MET A 375 -8.16 2.68 25.36
N GLY A 376 -8.25 1.41 24.96
CA GLY A 376 -7.15 0.59 24.45
C GLY A 376 -7.24 0.22 22.97
N ARG A 377 -8.26 0.70 22.22
CA ARG A 377 -8.33 0.44 20.77
C ARG A 377 -7.42 1.41 20.02
N PRO A 378 -6.37 0.95 19.32
CA PRO A 378 -5.72 1.78 18.31
C PRO A 378 -6.78 2.19 17.27
N ARG A 379 -6.72 3.41 16.70
CA ARG A 379 -7.38 3.64 15.40
C ARG A 379 -6.98 2.50 14.48
N MET A 380 -7.92 2.10 13.62
CA MET A 380 -7.68 1.05 12.64
C MET A 380 -6.38 1.37 11.92
N TRP A 381 -5.42 0.44 11.98
CA TRP A 381 -4.13 0.40 11.26
C TRP A 381 -4.25 0.50 9.74
N LYS A 382 -5.43 0.90 9.24
CA LYS A 382 -5.98 0.69 7.91
C LYS A 382 -6.33 2.03 7.30
N ASP A 383 -5.31 2.85 7.12
CA ASP A 383 -5.43 4.03 6.27
C ASP A 383 -5.52 3.57 4.81
N ASP A 384 -4.80 2.51 4.44
CA ASP A 384 -4.79 1.91 3.12
C ASP A 384 -5.28 0.44 3.13
N ILE A 385 -5.89 0.00 2.02
CA ILE A 385 -6.37 -1.38 1.89
C ILE A 385 -5.22 -2.40 1.82
N SER A 386 -3.97 -1.99 1.63
CA SER A 386 -2.78 -2.84 1.60
C SER A 386 -2.11 -3.03 2.97
N ASP A 387 -2.44 -2.21 3.97
CA ASP A 387 -1.73 -2.13 5.26
C ASP A 387 -1.62 -3.47 6.00
N TYR A 388 -2.64 -4.33 5.83
CA TYR A 388 -2.67 -5.66 6.45
C TYR A 388 -1.46 -6.50 6.04
N TRP A 389 -0.99 -6.32 4.81
CA TRP A 389 0.15 -7.04 4.27
C TRP A 389 1.44 -6.56 4.93
N GLY A 390 1.58 -5.25 5.12
CA GLY A 390 2.70 -4.65 5.85
C GLY A 390 2.78 -5.17 7.29
N MET A 391 1.66 -5.18 8.01
CA MET A 391 1.58 -5.76 9.35
C MET A 391 1.94 -7.25 9.35
N TYR A 392 1.40 -8.02 8.40
CA TYR A 392 1.66 -9.45 8.25
C TYR A 392 3.15 -9.74 8.04
N VAL A 393 3.79 -9.12 7.05
CA VAL A 393 5.21 -9.39 6.75
C VAL A 393 6.12 -8.90 7.89
N CYS A 394 5.82 -7.77 8.52
CA CYS A 394 6.58 -7.32 9.69
C CYS A 394 6.46 -8.28 10.87
N ALA A 395 5.27 -8.86 11.12
CA ALA A 395 5.11 -9.91 12.12
C ALA A 395 5.91 -11.18 11.78
N LEU A 396 5.96 -11.57 10.50
CA LEU A 396 6.78 -12.70 10.06
C LEU A 396 8.28 -12.45 10.22
N VAL A 397 8.76 -11.22 9.95
CA VAL A 397 10.15 -10.83 10.19
C VAL A 397 10.49 -10.98 11.68
N CYS A 398 9.64 -10.47 12.57
CA CYS A 398 9.81 -10.62 14.02
C CYS A 398 9.82 -12.10 14.45
N TRP A 399 8.89 -12.90 13.92
CA TRP A 399 8.82 -14.33 14.17
C TRP A 399 10.11 -15.05 13.76
N ALA A 400 10.56 -14.87 12.51
CA ALA A 400 11.74 -15.54 11.99
C ALA A 400 13.01 -15.13 12.74
N TYR A 401 13.11 -13.86 13.16
CA TYR A 401 14.22 -13.38 13.99
C TYR A 401 14.25 -14.03 15.38
N GLY A 402 13.08 -14.23 16.01
CA GLY A 402 12.92 -14.79 17.36
C GLY A 402 12.92 -16.32 17.45
N HIS A 403 12.75 -17.01 16.33
CA HIS A 403 12.47 -18.45 16.27
C HIS A 403 13.51 -19.35 16.97
N ARG A 404 14.79 -18.96 17.02
CA ARG A 404 15.89 -19.85 17.45
C ARG A 404 16.14 -19.94 18.96
N THR A 405 15.46 -19.13 19.78
CA THR A 405 15.89 -18.96 21.18
C THR A 405 15.13 -19.76 22.25
N THR A 406 14.07 -20.53 21.95
CA THR A 406 13.31 -21.20 23.04
C THR A 406 12.57 -22.50 22.67
N PRO A 407 12.79 -23.60 23.42
CA PRO A 407 11.79 -24.63 23.69
C PRO A 407 10.73 -24.08 24.67
N ARG A 408 9.46 -24.45 24.47
CA ARG A 408 8.30 -23.87 25.17
C ARG A 408 8.28 -24.14 26.67
N GLU A 409 8.16 -23.08 27.47
CA GLU A 409 7.37 -23.10 28.71
C GLU A 409 6.05 -22.39 28.41
N ASN A 410 4.94 -22.97 28.90
CA ASN A 410 3.55 -22.67 28.54
C ASN A 410 3.28 -21.21 28.11
N ALA A 411 2.96 -21.03 26.83
CA ALA A 411 2.33 -19.83 26.33
C ALA A 411 0.91 -19.77 26.91
N GLY A 412 0.75 -19.04 28.01
CA GLY A 412 -0.55 -18.51 28.42
C GLY A 412 -1.07 -17.51 27.38
N GLU A 413 -2.28 -17.00 27.59
CA GLU A 413 -2.84 -15.88 26.82
C GLU A 413 -1.76 -14.81 26.57
N GLY A 414 -1.50 -14.52 25.29
CA GLY A 414 -0.39 -13.67 24.88
C GLY A 414 -0.53 -12.28 25.50
N ASP A 415 0.47 -11.87 26.29
CA ASP A 415 0.53 -10.53 26.85
C ASP A 415 0.79 -9.51 25.73
N ASP A 416 -0.28 -8.91 25.20
CA ASP A 416 -0.23 -7.82 24.23
C ASP A 416 0.68 -6.68 24.70
N SER A 417 0.77 -6.46 26.02
CA SER A 417 1.64 -5.46 26.64
C SER A 417 3.12 -5.81 26.48
N ALA A 418 3.49 -7.09 26.59
CA ALA A 418 4.85 -7.55 26.36
C ALA A 418 5.25 -7.43 24.89
N ALA A 419 4.35 -7.80 23.97
CA ALA A 419 4.57 -7.64 22.54
C ALA A 419 4.77 -6.16 22.17
N LEU A 420 3.89 -5.26 22.62
CA LEU A 420 4.02 -3.82 22.39
C LEU A 420 5.30 -3.24 23.00
N ARG A 421 5.67 -3.67 24.21
CA ARG A 421 6.93 -3.24 24.86
C ARG A 421 8.15 -3.69 24.05
N TRP A 422 8.13 -4.92 23.55
CA TRP A 422 9.20 -5.45 22.69
C TRP A 422 9.30 -4.67 21.38
N ILE A 423 8.17 -4.43 20.69
CA ILE A 423 8.11 -3.61 19.48
C ILE A 423 8.72 -2.23 19.71
N ARG A 424 8.28 -1.51 20.75
CA ARG A 424 8.80 -0.16 21.07
C ARG A 424 10.29 -0.15 21.39
N THR A 425 10.75 -1.18 22.12
CA THR A 425 12.16 -1.33 22.49
C THR A 425 13.01 -1.53 21.24
N VAL A 426 12.69 -2.54 20.43
CA VAL A 426 13.46 -2.88 19.22
C VAL A 426 13.40 -1.77 18.17
N ALA A 427 12.26 -1.10 18.00
CA ALA A 427 12.12 0.05 17.09
C ALA A 427 13.09 1.21 17.40
N SER A 428 13.49 1.33 18.68
CA SER A 428 14.37 2.40 19.18
C SER A 428 15.84 1.96 19.34
N MET A 429 16.16 0.71 19.02
CA MET A 429 17.52 0.16 19.12
C MET A 429 18.29 0.33 17.81
N ARG A 430 19.62 0.38 17.93
CA ARG A 430 20.54 0.20 16.81
C ARG A 430 20.56 -1.24 16.35
N ALA A 431 20.77 -1.47 15.05
CA ALA A 431 20.80 -2.82 14.48
C ALA A 431 21.93 -3.66 15.09
N LYS A 432 23.09 -3.06 15.37
CA LYS A 432 24.22 -3.74 16.05
C LYS A 432 23.88 -4.21 17.46
N ASP A 433 23.02 -3.49 18.17
CA ASP A 433 22.61 -3.85 19.53
C ASP A 433 21.52 -4.92 19.51
N VAL A 434 20.62 -4.87 18.52
CA VAL A 434 19.61 -5.91 18.27
C VAL A 434 20.24 -7.26 17.99
N LEU A 435 21.32 -7.30 17.18
CA LEU A 435 22.06 -8.54 16.90
C LEU A 435 22.61 -9.21 18.17
N LYS A 436 22.93 -8.42 19.20
CA LYS A 436 23.49 -8.89 20.48
C LYS A 436 22.43 -9.27 21.52
N LEU A 437 21.14 -9.18 21.19
CA LEU A 437 20.06 -9.52 22.11
C LEU A 437 20.13 -11.01 22.52
N ARG A 438 20.29 -11.23 23.82
CA ARG A 438 20.42 -12.58 24.41
C ARG A 438 19.11 -13.36 24.42
N SER A 439 17.98 -12.67 24.58
CA SER A 439 16.64 -13.26 24.56
C SER A 439 15.81 -12.60 23.48
N LYS A 440 15.19 -13.42 22.63
CA LYS A 440 14.27 -12.97 21.58
C LYS A 440 12.85 -13.53 21.83
N LYS A 441 12.57 -13.96 23.06
CA LYS A 441 11.32 -14.65 23.45
C LYS A 441 10.06 -13.84 23.12
N ASP A 442 10.10 -12.53 23.34
CA ASP A 442 8.94 -11.65 23.14
C ASP A 442 8.68 -11.30 21.67
N ALA A 443 9.62 -11.59 20.76
CA ALA A 443 9.42 -11.42 19.33
C ALA A 443 8.26 -12.28 18.80
N ILE A 444 8.06 -13.47 19.41
CA ILE A 444 6.98 -14.40 19.07
C ILE A 444 5.62 -13.84 19.48
N ALA A 445 5.54 -13.11 20.60
CA ALA A 445 4.29 -12.52 21.07
C ALA A 445 3.70 -11.51 20.06
N THR A 446 4.55 -10.90 19.24
CA THR A 446 4.16 -10.03 18.11
C THR A 446 3.23 -10.73 17.12
N VAL A 447 3.41 -12.03 16.88
CA VAL A 447 2.57 -12.81 15.96
C VAL A 447 1.13 -12.85 16.46
N GLY A 448 0.94 -13.16 17.74
CA GLY A 448 -0.40 -13.22 18.36
C GLY A 448 -1.09 -11.86 18.36
N LEU A 449 -0.36 -10.80 18.72
CA LEU A 449 -0.85 -9.42 18.71
C LEU A 449 -1.33 -9.02 17.31
N VAL A 450 -0.48 -9.16 16.29
CA VAL A 450 -0.82 -8.78 14.91
C VAL A 450 -1.94 -9.66 14.36
N ARG A 451 -1.94 -10.97 14.65
CA ARG A 451 -3.05 -11.86 14.25
C ARG A 451 -4.38 -11.34 14.79
N ARG A 452 -4.47 -11.00 16.08
CA ARG A 452 -5.72 -10.49 16.68
C ARG A 452 -6.24 -9.25 15.94
N TRP A 453 -5.36 -8.30 15.62
CA TRP A 453 -5.74 -7.11 14.85
C TRP A 453 -6.19 -7.41 13.43
N LEU A 454 -5.51 -8.31 12.73
CA LEU A 454 -5.84 -8.69 11.36
C LEU A 454 -7.12 -9.54 11.30
N ASP A 455 -7.33 -10.44 12.26
CA ASP A 455 -8.51 -11.31 12.32
C ASP A 455 -9.81 -10.50 12.49
N MET A 456 -9.77 -9.41 13.26
CA MET A 456 -10.91 -8.49 13.42
C MET A 456 -11.35 -7.84 12.09
N ASP A 457 -10.42 -7.53 11.17
CA ASP A 457 -10.74 -6.90 9.89
C ASP A 457 -10.81 -7.88 8.70
N CYS A 458 -10.34 -9.13 8.88
CA CYS A 458 -10.40 -10.19 7.86
C CYS A 458 -11.82 -10.77 7.69
N ILE A 459 -12.78 -9.89 7.42
CA ILE A 459 -14.21 -10.20 7.41
C ILE A 459 -14.63 -10.78 6.06
N GLY A 460 -15.47 -11.81 6.11
CA GLY A 460 -16.14 -12.38 4.94
C GLY A 460 -15.32 -13.38 4.13
N GLY A 461 -14.04 -13.59 4.44
CA GLY A 461 -13.24 -14.70 3.91
C GLY A 461 -13.05 -14.66 2.39
N ARG A 462 -13.17 -13.47 1.77
CA ARG A 462 -13.10 -13.31 0.32
C ARG A 462 -11.72 -12.89 -0.19
N SER A 463 -10.93 -12.13 0.57
CA SER A 463 -9.57 -11.76 0.14
C SER A 463 -8.62 -12.94 0.34
N ARG A 464 -8.11 -13.52 -0.76
CA ARG A 464 -7.34 -14.77 -0.69
C ARG A 464 -6.04 -14.60 0.10
N LEU A 465 -5.27 -13.55 -0.21
CA LEU A 465 -4.00 -13.27 0.46
C LEU A 465 -4.21 -12.91 1.93
N TYR A 466 -5.27 -12.15 2.24
CA TYR A 466 -5.54 -11.75 3.61
C TYR A 466 -5.96 -12.94 4.50
N VAL A 467 -6.84 -13.80 3.99
CA VAL A 467 -7.24 -15.02 4.69
C VAL A 467 -6.05 -15.95 4.91
N ASP A 468 -5.18 -16.10 3.90
CA ASP A 468 -3.97 -16.91 4.04
C ASP A 468 -3.01 -16.31 5.07
N ALA A 469 -2.83 -14.98 5.09
CA ALA A 469 -1.99 -14.29 6.07
C ALA A 469 -2.47 -14.53 7.51
N VAL A 470 -3.77 -14.34 7.80
CA VAL A 470 -4.34 -14.63 9.13
C VAL A 470 -4.20 -16.11 9.49
N GLY A 471 -4.43 -17.00 8.54
CA GLY A 471 -4.27 -18.45 8.73
C GLY A 471 -2.83 -18.86 9.06
N VAL A 472 -1.83 -18.24 8.43
CA VAL A 472 -0.42 -18.45 8.75
C VAL A 472 -0.09 -17.94 10.16
N LEU A 473 -0.47 -16.71 10.51
CA LEU A 473 -0.20 -16.18 11.84
C LEU A 473 -0.85 -17.02 12.94
N LYS A 474 -2.06 -17.54 12.71
CA LYS A 474 -2.73 -18.47 13.63
C LYS A 474 -1.92 -19.75 13.86
N LYS A 475 -1.45 -20.39 12.79
CA LYS A 475 -0.60 -21.59 12.89
C LYS A 475 0.70 -21.30 13.65
N LEU A 476 1.33 -20.15 13.39
CA LEU A 476 2.56 -19.75 14.05
C LEU A 476 2.35 -19.47 15.56
N GLU A 477 1.22 -18.86 15.95
CA GLU A 477 0.85 -18.65 17.36
C GLU A 477 0.59 -20.00 18.07
N GLU A 478 -0.03 -20.97 17.38
CA GLU A 478 -0.30 -22.32 17.90
C GLU A 478 0.96 -23.21 17.96
N GLY A 479 2.09 -22.77 17.42
CA GLY A 479 3.34 -23.53 17.37
C GLY A 479 3.45 -24.54 16.22
N VAL A 480 2.51 -24.50 15.28
CA VAL A 480 2.56 -25.27 14.04
C VAL A 480 3.66 -24.63 13.17
N ASN A 481 4.61 -25.44 12.69
CA ASN A 481 5.83 -25.04 11.94
C ASN A 481 7.05 -24.60 12.76
N TRP A 482 7.03 -24.71 14.10
CA TRP A 482 8.24 -24.42 14.91
C TRP A 482 9.35 -25.48 14.75
N LYS A 483 9.05 -26.60 14.12
CA LYS A 483 10.00 -27.68 13.79
C LYS A 483 10.56 -27.58 12.37
N CYS A 484 10.23 -26.52 11.62
CA CYS A 484 10.66 -26.32 10.24
C CYS A 484 12.09 -25.73 10.13
N PHE A 485 12.86 -25.75 11.21
CA PHE A 485 14.27 -25.38 11.24
C PHE A 485 15.13 -26.52 11.77
#